data_AF-A0A3C1FLX0-F1
#
_entry.id   AF-A0A3C1FLX0-F1
#
_cell.length_a   1.000
_cell.length_b   1.000
_cell.length_c   1.000
_cell.angle_alpha   90.00
_cell.angle_beta   90.00
_cell.angle_gamma   90.00
#
_symmetry.space_group_name_H-M   'P 1'
#
loop_
_entity.id
_entity.type
_entity.pdbx_description
1 polymer ?
#
loop_
_entity_poly.entity_id
_entity_poly.type
_entity_poly.pdbx_seq_one_letter_code
_entity_poly.pdbx_strand_id
1 'polypeptide(L)'
;HFLAPLIDSFQMTQPELAVTAIADRDWISESLKELPAISAGRFYIAGAHAMPDGRTHAIRLQIDAGQAFGTGHHETTTGCLLALDHLARQRRFDNVLDLGCGTGILAMAAAKLWHTPVLASDIDPVAIQVTRQNARQNGLA
;
A
#
# COMPACT_ATOMS: atom_id res chain seq x y z
N HIS A 1 -38.60 -7.25 12.02
CA HIS A 1 -40.02 -7.51 11.69
C HIS A 1 -40.49 -6.93 10.34
N PHE A 2 -39.61 -6.51 9.43
CA PHE A 2 -40.00 -5.90 8.13
C PHE A 2 -40.24 -6.89 6.98
N LEU A 3 -39.88 -8.16 7.11
CA LEU A 3 -39.95 -9.15 6.02
C LEU A 3 -41.15 -10.10 6.11
N ALA A 4 -41.88 -10.11 7.23
CA ALA A 4 -42.99 -11.04 7.45
C ALA A 4 -44.11 -10.94 6.38
N PRO A 5 -44.54 -9.74 5.93
CA PRO A 5 -45.60 -9.65 4.92
C PRO A 5 -45.18 -10.17 3.54
N LEU A 6 -43.88 -10.12 3.23
CA LEU A 6 -43.31 -10.56 1.95
C LEU A 6 -43.19 -12.09 1.89
N ILE A 7 -42.83 -12.74 3.00
CA ILE A 7 -42.66 -14.19 3.10
C ILE A 7 -43.99 -14.93 2.86
N ASP A 8 -45.08 -14.44 3.45
CA ASP A 8 -46.42 -15.01 3.27
C ASP A 8 -46.93 -14.82 1.83
N SER A 9 -46.66 -13.66 1.21
CA SER A 9 -47.14 -13.36 -0.14
C SER A 9 -46.49 -14.22 -1.25
N PHE A 10 -45.31 -14.79 -1.00
CA PHE A 10 -44.58 -15.61 -1.97
C PHE A 10 -44.48 -17.09 -1.58
N GLN A 11 -45.19 -17.55 -0.53
CA GLN A 11 -45.12 -18.94 -0.02
C GLN A 11 -43.67 -19.42 0.22
N MET A 12 -42.79 -18.52 0.65
CA MET A 12 -41.40 -18.84 0.88
C MET A 12 -41.20 -19.36 2.31
N THR A 13 -40.39 -20.38 2.48
CA THR A 13 -39.99 -20.84 3.81
C THR A 13 -38.99 -19.84 4.39
N GLN A 14 -39.21 -19.38 5.63
CA GLN A 14 -38.27 -18.49 6.30
C GLN A 14 -36.92 -19.22 6.46
N PRO A 15 -35.80 -18.68 5.94
CA PRO A 15 -34.52 -19.35 6.06
C PRO A 15 -34.11 -19.41 7.52
N GLU A 16 -33.65 -20.59 7.95
CA GLU A 16 -33.14 -20.79 9.30
C GLU A 16 -31.81 -20.03 9.44
N LEU A 17 -31.82 -18.99 10.28
CA LEU A 17 -30.70 -18.08 10.43
C LEU A 17 -29.67 -18.70 11.38
N ALA A 18 -28.67 -19.37 10.83
CA ALA A 18 -27.55 -19.90 11.61
C ALA A 18 -26.45 -18.83 11.76
N VAL A 19 -26.15 -18.45 13.01
CA VAL A 19 -25.02 -17.58 13.35
C VAL A 19 -23.95 -18.43 14.01
N THR A 20 -22.76 -18.47 13.45
CA THR A 20 -21.60 -19.15 14.04
C THR A 20 -20.47 -18.15 14.28
N ALA A 21 -19.86 -18.25 15.46
CA ALA A 21 -18.66 -17.47 15.77
C ALA A 21 -17.49 -18.05 14.96
N ILE A 22 -16.99 -17.25 14.02
CA ILE A 22 -15.78 -17.56 13.27
C ILE A 22 -14.61 -17.15 14.16
N ALA A 23 -13.55 -17.96 14.23
CA ALA A 23 -12.33 -17.53 14.89
C ALA A 23 -11.84 -16.22 14.26
N ASP A 24 -11.31 -15.32 15.10
CA ASP A 24 -10.67 -14.07 14.67
C ASP A 24 -9.43 -14.44 13.83
N ARG A 25 -9.67 -14.74 12.54
CA ARG A 25 -8.61 -14.88 11.55
C ARG A 25 -8.22 -13.47 11.15
N ASP A 26 -6.92 -13.22 11.14
CA ASP A 26 -6.36 -11.97 10.65
C ASP A 26 -6.43 -11.98 9.11
N TRP A 27 -7.64 -11.80 8.59
CA TRP A 27 -7.94 -11.74 7.15
C TRP A 27 -7.15 -10.62 6.45
N ILE A 28 -6.75 -9.59 7.22
CA ILE A 28 -5.86 -8.54 6.77
C ILE A 28 -4.50 -9.17 6.44
N SER A 29 -3.82 -9.82 7.40
CA SER A 29 -2.53 -10.52 7.20
C SER A 29 -2.52 -11.52 6.03
N GLU A 30 -3.61 -12.25 5.80
CA GLU A 30 -3.70 -13.21 4.68
C GLU A 30 -3.86 -12.52 3.32
N SER A 31 -4.67 -11.46 3.21
CA SER A 31 -4.84 -10.69 1.96
C SER A 31 -3.57 -9.96 1.50
N LEU A 32 -2.65 -9.71 2.43
CA LEU A 32 -1.44 -8.93 2.18
C LEU A 32 -0.31 -9.72 1.54
N LYS A 33 -0.32 -11.05 1.70
CA LYS A 33 0.62 -11.95 1.01
C LYS A 33 0.40 -11.95 -0.50
N GLU A 34 -0.75 -11.47 -0.96
CA GLU A 34 -1.21 -11.50 -2.33
C GLU A 34 -1.01 -10.18 -3.09
N LEU A 35 -0.35 -9.15 -2.52
CA LEU A 35 -0.12 -7.91 -3.27
C LEU A 35 0.87 -8.14 -4.42
N PRO A 36 0.45 -8.03 -5.69
CA PRO A 36 1.38 -8.18 -6.81
C PRO A 36 2.38 -7.04 -6.81
N ALA A 37 3.60 -7.36 -7.24
CA ALA A 37 4.66 -6.39 -7.37
C ALA A 37 4.28 -5.29 -8.39
N ILE A 38 4.67 -4.05 -8.09
CA ILE A 38 4.45 -2.89 -8.96
C ILE A 38 5.77 -2.54 -9.64
N SER A 39 5.73 -2.44 -10.97
CA SER A 39 6.83 -1.91 -11.78
C SER A 39 6.40 -0.60 -12.43
N ALA A 40 7.13 0.48 -12.14
CA ALA A 40 6.81 1.81 -12.65
C ALA A 40 8.08 2.58 -13.00
N GLY A 41 8.38 2.73 -14.29
CA GLY A 41 9.61 3.39 -14.74
C GLY A 41 10.84 2.68 -14.20
N ARG A 42 11.66 3.39 -13.41
CA ARG A 42 12.84 2.80 -12.75
C ARG A 42 12.56 2.15 -11.40
N PHE A 43 11.32 2.08 -10.94
CA PHE A 43 10.98 1.58 -9.61
C PHE A 43 10.40 0.17 -9.67
N TYR A 44 10.76 -0.64 -8.68
CA TYR A 44 10.19 -1.94 -8.42
C TYR A 44 9.77 -2.03 -6.95
N ILE A 45 8.47 -2.18 -6.71
CA ILE A 45 7.87 -2.18 -5.37
C ILE A 45 7.25 -3.55 -5.12
N ALA A 46 7.64 -4.21 -4.04
CA ALA A 46 7.12 -5.53 -3.70
C ALA A 46 7.25 -5.80 -2.20
N GLY A 47 6.46 -6.74 -1.70
CA GLY A 47 6.70 -7.35 -0.39
C GLY A 47 7.96 -8.21 -0.39
N ALA A 48 8.46 -8.55 0.80
CA ALA A 48 9.71 -9.31 0.96
C ALA A 48 9.73 -10.63 0.15
N HIS A 49 8.60 -11.33 0.08
CA HIS A 49 8.48 -12.62 -0.62
C HIS A 49 8.51 -12.52 -2.15
N ALA A 50 8.15 -11.36 -2.72
CA ALA A 50 8.08 -11.14 -4.16
C ALA A 50 9.24 -10.27 -4.67
N MET A 51 10.17 -9.89 -3.79
CA MET A 51 11.30 -9.07 -4.15
C MET A 51 12.36 -9.92 -4.86
N PRO A 52 12.79 -9.57 -6.09
CA PRO A 52 13.73 -10.39 -6.86
C PRO A 52 15.11 -10.44 -6.20
N ASP A 53 15.74 -11.61 -6.30
CA ASP A 53 17.13 -11.82 -5.90
C ASP A 53 18.10 -11.15 -6.86
N GLY A 54 19.26 -10.72 -6.33
CA GLY A 54 20.35 -10.16 -7.14
C GLY A 54 20.29 -8.66 -7.41
N ARG A 55 21.26 -8.18 -8.20
CA ARG A 55 21.38 -6.77 -8.58
C ARG A 55 20.44 -6.47 -9.74
N THR A 56 19.61 -5.44 -9.58
CA THR A 56 18.76 -4.90 -10.66
C THR A 56 19.14 -3.43 -10.89
N HIS A 57 18.85 -2.91 -12.08
CA HIS A 57 18.98 -1.48 -12.36
C HIS A 57 17.82 -0.65 -11.80
N ALA A 58 16.78 -1.32 -11.28
CA ALA A 58 15.62 -0.66 -10.70
C ALA A 58 15.90 -0.23 -9.25
N ILE A 59 15.31 0.89 -8.85
CA ILE A 59 15.18 1.31 -7.47
C ILE A 59 14.17 0.38 -6.82
N ARG A 60 14.66 -0.53 -5.96
CA ARG A 60 13.86 -1.48 -5.20
C ARG A 60 13.31 -0.81 -3.94
N LEU A 61 12.00 -0.94 -3.74
CA LEU A 61 11.31 -0.50 -2.53
C LEU A 61 10.55 -1.69 -1.94
N GLN A 62 11.03 -2.18 -0.79
CA GLN A 62 10.29 -3.20 -0.04
C GLN A 62 9.18 -2.52 0.75
N ILE A 63 7.97 -3.04 0.69
CA ILE A 63 6.86 -2.54 1.52
C ILE A 63 6.24 -3.69 2.30
N ASP A 64 5.98 -3.43 3.58
CA ASP A 64 5.03 -4.21 4.37
C ASP A 64 3.71 -3.44 4.35
N ALA A 65 2.83 -3.85 3.46
CA ALA A 65 1.56 -3.15 3.26
C ALA A 65 0.54 -3.48 4.36
N GLY A 66 0.95 -4.20 5.41
CA GLY A 66 0.01 -4.91 6.24
C GLY A 66 -0.88 -4.11 7.18
N GLN A 67 -0.54 -2.85 7.39
CA GLN A 67 -1.21 -2.02 8.37
C GLN A 67 -1.56 -0.62 7.86
N ALA A 68 -1.10 -0.22 6.67
CA ALA A 68 -1.43 1.10 6.11
C ALA A 68 -2.40 0.97 4.95
N PHE A 69 -3.49 1.74 5.03
CA PHE A 69 -4.31 2.09 3.88
C PHE A 69 -3.39 2.73 2.80
N GLY A 70 -3.54 2.32 1.54
CA GLY A 70 -2.65 2.75 0.45
C GLY A 70 -1.61 1.70 0.05
N THR A 71 -2.07 0.47 -0.22
CA THR A 71 -1.28 -0.69 -0.71
C THR A 71 -0.62 -0.49 -2.09
N GLY A 72 -0.53 0.75 -2.59
CA GLY A 72 0.01 1.07 -3.91
C GLY A 72 -0.82 0.55 -5.09
N HIS A 73 -1.93 -0.16 -4.85
CA HIS A 73 -2.79 -0.74 -5.88
C HIS A 73 -3.71 0.25 -6.59
N HIS A 74 -3.62 1.53 -6.24
CA HIS A 74 -4.31 2.56 -6.98
C HIS A 74 -3.45 3.02 -8.16
N GLU A 75 -4.06 3.12 -9.33
CA GLU A 75 -3.51 3.69 -10.58
C GLU A 75 -2.72 5.00 -10.33
N THR A 76 -3.12 5.74 -9.30
CA THR A 76 -2.48 6.97 -8.83
C THR A 76 -1.04 6.79 -8.37
N THR A 77 -0.69 5.73 -7.61
CA THR A 77 0.69 5.52 -7.11
C THR A 77 1.65 5.23 -8.26
N THR A 78 1.25 4.36 -9.18
CA THR A 78 2.01 4.06 -10.41
C THR A 78 2.21 5.32 -11.25
N GLY A 79 1.16 6.14 -11.43
CA GLY A 79 1.25 7.42 -12.14
C GLY A 79 2.25 8.38 -11.48
N CYS A 80 2.21 8.53 -10.16
CA CYS A 80 3.16 9.36 -9.43
C CYS A 80 4.60 8.86 -9.55
N LEU A 81 4.84 7.55 -9.49
CA LEU A 81 6.17 6.97 -9.68
C LEU A 81 6.72 7.24 -11.08
N LEU A 82 5.87 7.11 -12.11
CA LEU A 82 6.25 7.47 -13.50
C LEU A 82 6.56 8.97 -13.63
N ALA A 83 5.80 9.83 -12.95
CA ALA A 83 6.07 11.27 -12.92
C ALA A 83 7.41 11.59 -12.23
N LEU A 84 7.73 10.94 -11.11
CA LEU A 84 9.02 11.06 -10.43
C LEU A 84 10.18 10.61 -11.34
N ASP A 85 10.04 9.49 -12.04
CA ASP A 85 11.05 9.02 -13.00
C ASP A 85 11.26 10.02 -14.14
N HIS A 86 10.18 10.60 -14.68
CA HIS A 86 10.26 11.63 -15.71
C HIS A 86 10.99 12.89 -15.19
N LEU A 87 10.58 13.41 -14.03
CA LEU A 87 11.17 14.59 -13.40
C LEU A 87 12.66 14.39 -13.09
N ALA A 88 13.06 13.20 -12.67
CA ALA A 88 14.46 12.88 -12.38
C ALA A 88 15.38 12.94 -13.61
N ARG A 89 14.83 12.88 -14.83
CA ARG A 89 15.59 13.08 -16.08
C ARG A 89 15.77 14.56 -16.42
N GLN A 90 14.95 15.44 -15.86
CA GLN A 90 14.94 16.86 -16.17
C GLN A 90 15.74 17.68 -15.16
N ARG A 91 15.60 17.36 -13.87
CA ARG A 91 16.27 18.10 -12.80
C ARG A 91 16.42 17.28 -11.53
N ARG A 92 17.22 17.82 -10.61
CA ARG A 92 17.32 17.35 -9.22
C ARG A 92 16.52 18.28 -8.31
N PHE A 93 16.12 17.74 -7.16
CA PHE A 93 15.43 18.48 -6.10
C PHE A 93 16.21 18.33 -4.80
N ASP A 94 16.37 19.45 -4.09
CA ASP A 94 17.17 19.51 -2.86
C ASP A 94 16.34 19.27 -1.59
N ASN A 95 15.01 19.31 -1.69
CA ASN A 95 14.09 19.00 -0.60
C ASN A 95 12.76 18.49 -1.20
N VAL A 96 12.14 17.50 -0.56
CA VAL A 96 10.86 16.93 -1.00
C VAL A 96 9.88 16.83 0.18
N LEU A 97 8.61 17.15 -0.06
CA LEU A 97 7.50 16.93 0.86
C LEU A 97 6.54 15.90 0.26
N ASP A 98 6.24 14.84 1.01
CA ASP A 98 5.20 13.86 0.71
C ASP A 98 4.04 14.06 1.71
N LEU A 99 2.92 14.59 1.22
CA LEU A 99 1.74 14.94 2.03
C LEU A 99 0.63 13.90 1.80
N GLY A 100 0.25 13.19 2.85
CA GLY A 100 -0.57 11.98 2.76
C GLY A 100 0.29 10.76 2.42
N CYS A 101 1.34 10.52 3.21
CA CYS A 101 2.38 9.56 2.84
C CYS A 101 1.93 8.09 2.87
N GLY A 102 0.88 7.72 3.61
CA GLY A 102 0.36 6.35 3.62
C GLY A 102 1.43 5.30 3.94
N THR A 103 1.74 4.44 2.97
CA THR A 103 2.82 3.43 3.07
C THR A 103 4.25 3.99 2.92
N GLY A 104 4.39 5.24 2.48
CA GLY A 104 5.68 5.92 2.30
C GLY A 104 6.36 5.66 0.96
N ILE A 105 5.68 5.04 -0.01
CA ILE A 105 6.28 4.66 -1.30
C ILE A 105 6.90 5.87 -2.03
N LEU A 106 6.16 6.98 -2.14
CA LEU A 106 6.61 8.16 -2.88
C LEU A 106 7.74 8.89 -2.15
N ALA A 107 7.64 9.05 -0.83
CA ALA A 107 8.73 9.58 -0.01
C ALA A 107 10.04 8.79 -0.19
N MET A 108 9.98 7.45 -0.09
CA MET A 108 11.17 6.61 -0.26
C MET A 108 11.70 6.63 -1.70
N ALA A 109 10.81 6.66 -2.69
CA ALA A 109 11.18 6.79 -4.11
C ALA A 109 11.95 8.09 -4.36
N ALA A 110 11.45 9.21 -3.85
CA ALA A 110 12.11 10.51 -3.94
C ALA A 110 13.47 10.53 -3.22
N ALA A 111 13.54 9.95 -2.02
CA ALA A 111 14.77 9.86 -1.24
C ALA A 111 15.86 9.07 -1.99
N LYS A 112 15.51 7.91 -2.57
CA LYS A 112 16.46 7.09 -3.35
C LYS A 112 16.81 7.70 -4.71
N LEU A 113 15.90 8.46 -5.33
CA LEU A 113 16.18 9.16 -6.58
C LEU A 113 17.22 10.26 -6.40
N TRP A 114 16.91 11.20 -5.52
CA TRP A 114 17.65 12.46 -5.42
C TRP A 114 18.68 12.49 -4.31
N HIS A 115 18.69 11.48 -3.42
CA HIS A 115 19.60 11.39 -2.28
C HIS A 115 19.53 12.66 -1.42
N THR A 116 18.30 13.03 -1.07
CA THR A 116 17.94 14.34 -0.55
C THR A 116 17.01 14.20 0.65
N PRO A 117 16.94 15.19 1.56
CA PRO A 117 15.97 15.18 2.65
C PRO A 117 14.53 15.10 2.14
N VAL A 118 13.75 14.19 2.74
CA VAL A 118 12.32 14.04 2.46
C VAL A 118 11.53 14.16 3.75
N LEU A 119 10.59 15.09 3.79
CA LEU A 119 9.59 15.19 4.85
C LEU A 119 8.34 14.44 4.41
N ALA A 120 7.94 13.42 5.16
CA ALA A 120 6.70 12.69 4.93
C ALA A 120 5.72 12.96 6.07
N SER A 121 4.47 13.29 5.74
CA SER A 121 3.43 13.61 6.71
C SER A 121 2.13 12.92 6.35
N ASP A 122 1.38 12.50 7.37
CA ASP A 122 0.03 12.00 7.26
C ASP A 122 -0.78 12.49 8.46
N ILE A 123 -2.12 12.55 8.33
CA ILE A 123 -3.01 12.82 9.45
C ILE A 123 -3.26 11.56 10.29
N ASP A 124 -3.08 10.38 9.69
CA ASP A 124 -3.21 9.10 10.37
C ASP A 124 -1.90 8.70 11.06
N PRO A 125 -1.86 8.57 12.40
CA PRO A 125 -0.67 8.12 13.10
C PRO A 125 -0.22 6.71 12.70
N VAL A 126 -1.11 5.84 12.21
CA VAL A 126 -0.76 4.50 11.73
C VAL A 126 0.06 4.59 10.44
N ALA A 127 -0.35 5.44 9.48
CA ALA A 127 0.40 5.69 8.26
C ALA A 127 1.82 6.21 8.54
N ILE A 128 1.97 7.10 9.54
CA ILE A 128 3.30 7.57 9.98
C ILE A 128 4.16 6.41 10.50
N GLN A 129 3.60 5.52 11.31
CA GLN A 129 4.32 4.35 11.83
C GLN A 129 4.76 3.41 10.70
N VAL A 130 3.85 3.10 9.77
CA VAL A 130 4.14 2.22 8.63
C VAL A 130 5.17 2.84 7.69
N THR A 131 5.04 4.13 7.37
CA THR A 131 6.04 4.87 6.57
C THR A 131 7.42 4.78 7.21
N ARG A 132 7.53 4.96 8.54
CA ARG A 132 8.81 4.83 9.26
C ARG A 132 9.37 3.42 9.21
N GLN A 133 8.52 2.40 9.40
CA GLN A 133 8.93 1.01 9.31
C GLN A 133 9.45 0.66 7.91
N ASN A 134 8.71 1.03 6.87
CA ASN A 134 9.11 0.82 5.48
C ASN A 134 10.41 1.58 5.16
N ALA A 135 10.57 2.83 5.63
CA ALA A 135 11.81 3.58 5.44
C ALA A 135 13.02 2.86 6.06
N ARG A 136 12.89 2.33 7.28
CA ARG A 136 13.94 1.53 7.94
C ARG A 136 14.27 0.26 7.17
N GLN A 137 13.25 -0.48 6.71
CA GLN A 137 13.44 -1.68 5.90
C GLN A 137 14.19 -1.39 4.58
N ASN A 138 14.06 -0.16 4.06
CA ASN A 138 14.74 0.29 2.84
C ASN A 138 16.07 1.03 3.10
N GLY A 139 16.54 1.09 4.36
CA GLY A 139 17.79 1.74 4.75
C GLY A 139 17.78 3.26 4.64
N LEU A 140 16.63 3.90 4.89
CA LEU A 140 16.43 5.35 4.75
C LEU A 140 16.18 6.07 6.08
N ALA A 141 16.05 5.35 7.20
CA ALA A 141 15.73 5.88 8.52
C ALA A 141 16.37 5.07 9.66
#